data_AF-A0AAU9SHU8-F1
#
_entry.id   AF-A0AAU9SHU8-F1
#
_cell.length_a   1.000
_cell.length_b   1.000
_cell.length_c   1.000
_cell.angle_alpha   90.00
_cell.angle_beta   90.00
_cell.angle_gamma   90.00
#
_symmetry.space_group_name_H-M   'P 1'
#
loop_
_entity.id
_entity.type
_entity.pdbx_description
1 polymer ?
#
loop_
_entity_poly.entity_id
_entity_poly.type
_entity_poly.pdbx_seq_one_letter_code
_entity_poly.pdbx_strand_id
1 'polypeptide(L)'
;MANSEKFRLKLLIDEKRNKVVLAEANQDFADVLISLLTLPMGRIAKLLGNHKTVLGCYKNLNRSVSDMGFGHFETEACKIMLLCLKSTKGIHCKNLKLNMGDTTPTRFLTCPKLFENGSCSRRTYSNFYGSRCSCGALMSAEILVPEEEQVGEVIGNNEDGVFVNSRSSFIITDDLKVTSNSTGGITKVLNDLGYVGFSDLRETLLDVGFGEVRNLLGCLFTSEDPLTCAFLRETYTTRKHEWLSPPAPNLLRYLFERLTGRVCSVKVFVRKLDREILYAECNEDFVDSLLSFLALPLELACSLPYWDVLGICAEVLVEELLPKVVNFLIIIFAVTTICSIMYTNQECDGEIVTLSPNDPKVEPGASSGCGSGFMKKSTKFVVSNDLVITPMSSSSIIGLLKKMQVDISDLQDYQLSISKAELISILKASLISSSALTIGLSNLLAKIPKEEN
;
A
#
# COMPACT_ATOMS: atom_id res chain seq x y z
N MET A 1 -10.66 13.60 17.60
CA MET A 1 -12.04 13.11 17.40
C MET A 1 -12.35 13.26 15.93
N ALA A 2 -12.33 12.19 15.13
CA ALA A 2 -12.51 12.27 13.67
C ALA A 2 -13.29 11.09 13.05
N ASN A 3 -13.85 10.18 13.86
CA ASN A 3 -14.37 8.90 13.38
C ASN A 3 -15.86 8.67 13.72
N SER A 4 -16.65 9.73 13.91
CA SER A 4 -18.09 9.63 14.23
C SER A 4 -19.02 9.76 13.02
N GLU A 5 -18.48 10.15 11.86
CA GLU A 5 -19.26 10.30 10.64
C GLU A 5 -19.80 8.95 10.17
N LYS A 6 -21.06 8.95 9.70
CA LYS A 6 -21.76 7.78 9.21
C LYS A 6 -22.44 8.08 7.89
N PHE A 7 -22.35 7.13 6.98
CA PHE A 7 -23.04 7.14 5.69
C PHE A 7 -24.27 6.27 5.78
N ARG A 8 -25.36 6.70 5.16
CA ARG A 8 -26.56 5.88 5.04
C ARG A 8 -26.59 5.21 3.67
N LEU A 9 -26.36 3.91 3.66
CA LEU A 9 -26.41 3.08 2.45
C LEU A 9 -27.77 2.39 2.36
N LYS A 10 -28.26 2.22 1.13
CA LYS A 10 -29.43 1.40 0.85
C LYS A 10 -28.98 0.12 0.15
N LEU A 11 -29.03 -1.00 0.85
CA LEU A 11 -28.67 -2.31 0.32
C LEU A 11 -29.88 -2.99 -0.29
N LEU A 12 -29.71 -3.55 -1.47
CA LEU A 12 -30.64 -4.49 -2.08
C LEU A 12 -30.08 -5.90 -1.86
N ILE A 13 -30.80 -6.74 -1.13
CA ILE A 13 -30.33 -8.04 -0.66
C ILE A 13 -31.21 -9.14 -1.26
N ASP A 14 -30.59 -10.16 -1.82
CA ASP A 14 -31.26 -11.42 -2.13
C ASP A 14 -31.47 -12.22 -0.84
N GLU A 15 -32.73 -12.36 -0.42
CA GLU A 15 -33.07 -13.03 0.83
C GLU A 15 -32.80 -14.54 0.79
N LYS A 16 -32.95 -15.17 -0.39
CA LYS A 16 -32.73 -16.61 -0.56
C LYS A 16 -31.25 -16.95 -0.47
N ARG A 17 -30.39 -16.10 -1.02
CA ARG A 17 -28.93 -16.30 -1.04
C ARG A 17 -28.21 -15.62 0.13
N ASN A 18 -28.91 -14.77 0.89
CA ASN A 18 -28.34 -13.86 1.89
C ASN A 18 -27.11 -13.12 1.34
N LYS A 19 -27.29 -12.48 0.18
CA LYS A 19 -26.25 -11.82 -0.59
C LYS A 19 -26.67 -10.40 -0.95
N VAL A 20 -25.77 -9.44 -0.78
CA VAL A 20 -25.94 -8.08 -1.32
C VAL A 20 -25.87 -8.16 -2.84
N VAL A 21 -26.90 -7.67 -3.51
CA VAL A 21 -26.93 -7.54 -4.97
C VAL A 21 -26.24 -6.25 -5.37
N LEU A 22 -26.66 -5.16 -4.73
CA LEU A 22 -26.08 -3.83 -4.89
C LEU A 22 -26.34 -2.97 -3.66
N ALA A 23 -25.56 -1.92 -3.52
CA ALA A 23 -25.73 -0.84 -2.57
C ALA A 23 -25.93 0.47 -3.34
N GLU A 24 -26.98 1.20 -3.03
CA GLU A 24 -27.09 2.61 -3.41
C GLU A 24 -26.41 3.46 -2.35
N ALA A 25 -25.48 4.31 -2.79
CA ALA A 25 -24.67 5.16 -1.95
C ALA A 25 -24.67 6.60 -2.46
N ASN A 26 -24.42 7.56 -1.58
CA ASN A 26 -24.20 8.93 -2.02
C ASN A 26 -22.75 9.17 -2.48
N GLN A 27 -22.49 10.36 -2.98
CA GLN A 27 -21.17 10.82 -3.43
C GLN A 27 -20.10 10.68 -2.36
N ASP A 28 -20.41 11.04 -1.10
CA ASP A 28 -19.41 11.00 -0.03
C ASP A 28 -18.89 9.59 0.24
N PHE A 29 -19.77 8.58 0.21
CA PHE A 29 -19.32 7.19 0.40
C PHE A 29 -18.55 6.67 -0.81
N ALA A 30 -18.94 7.06 -2.03
CA ALA A 30 -18.17 6.73 -3.24
C ALA A 30 -16.75 7.33 -3.18
N ASP A 31 -16.62 8.59 -2.72
CA ASP A 31 -15.32 9.22 -2.48
C ASP A 31 -14.49 8.46 -1.45
N VAL A 32 -15.11 7.98 -0.37
CA VAL A 32 -14.43 7.14 0.63
C VAL A 32 -13.92 5.85 0.01
N LEU A 33 -14.72 5.14 -0.80
CA LEU A 33 -14.28 3.92 -1.47
C LEU A 33 -13.11 4.16 -2.42
N ILE A 34 -13.18 5.20 -3.24
CA ILE A 34 -12.09 5.59 -4.15
C ILE A 34 -10.83 5.94 -3.35
N SER A 35 -10.98 6.63 -2.21
CA SER A 35 -9.86 6.98 -1.35
C SER A 35 -9.10 5.76 -0.81
N LEU A 36 -9.78 4.62 -0.59
CA LEU A 36 -9.15 3.37 -0.12
C LEU A 36 -8.09 2.88 -1.12
N LEU A 37 -8.33 3.04 -2.41
CA LEU A 37 -7.40 2.63 -3.48
C LEU A 37 -6.09 3.42 -3.44
N THR A 38 -6.16 4.67 -2.96
CA THR A 38 -5.00 5.55 -2.83
C THR A 38 -4.15 5.24 -1.59
N LEU A 39 -4.65 4.41 -0.66
CA LEU A 39 -3.95 4.13 0.58
C LEU A 39 -2.71 3.25 0.32
N PRO A 40 -1.54 3.63 0.86
CA PRO A 40 -0.38 2.75 0.87
C PRO A 40 -0.69 1.47 1.65
N MET A 41 -0.17 0.34 1.17
CA MET A 41 -0.38 -0.97 1.79
C MET A 41 0.16 -1.03 3.24
N GLY A 42 1.20 -0.25 3.57
CA GLY A 42 1.64 -0.08 4.95
C GLY A 42 0.59 0.60 5.86
N ARG A 43 -0.15 1.59 5.34
CA ARG A 43 -1.28 2.20 6.06
C ARG A 43 -2.43 1.21 6.23
N ILE A 44 -2.76 0.45 5.19
CA ILE A 44 -3.79 -0.59 5.24
C ILE A 44 -3.44 -1.65 6.28
N ALA A 45 -2.19 -2.11 6.32
CA ALA A 45 -1.74 -3.06 7.33
C ALA A 45 -1.90 -2.55 8.77
N LYS A 46 -1.68 -1.24 9.00
CA LYS A 46 -1.93 -0.63 10.31
C LYS A 46 -3.42 -0.54 10.62
N LEU A 47 -4.25 -0.13 9.65
CA LEU A 47 -5.70 -0.11 9.80
C LEU A 47 -6.22 -1.51 10.13
N LEU A 48 -5.72 -2.55 9.46
CA LEU A 48 -6.22 -3.92 9.60
C LEU A 48 -5.50 -4.73 10.68
N GLY A 49 -4.54 -4.18 11.42
CA GLY A 49 -3.66 -4.93 12.34
C GLY A 49 -4.34 -5.78 13.42
N ASN A 50 -5.61 -5.52 13.75
CA ASN A 50 -6.40 -6.31 14.70
C ASN A 50 -7.26 -7.41 14.05
N HIS A 51 -7.39 -7.41 12.71
CA HIS A 51 -8.03 -8.51 11.99
C HIS A 51 -7.03 -9.66 11.88
N LYS A 52 -7.34 -10.79 12.54
CA LYS A 52 -6.40 -11.91 12.72
C LYS A 52 -5.93 -12.55 11.40
N THR A 53 -6.70 -12.39 10.31
CA THR A 53 -6.56 -13.18 9.07
C THR A 53 -6.23 -12.36 7.82
N VAL A 54 -6.16 -11.03 7.92
CA VAL A 54 -6.06 -10.16 6.73
C VAL A 54 -4.60 -9.73 6.48
N LEU A 55 -4.14 -9.83 5.23
CA LEU A 55 -2.79 -9.52 4.72
C LEU A 55 -1.67 -10.53 5.02
N GLY A 56 -1.97 -11.83 5.16
CA GLY A 56 -0.95 -12.89 5.26
C GLY A 56 0.21 -12.57 6.23
N CYS A 57 1.44 -12.71 5.76
CA CYS A 57 2.64 -12.29 6.48
C CYS A 57 3.12 -10.87 6.14
N TYR A 58 2.47 -10.18 5.19
CA TYR A 58 2.80 -8.80 4.82
C TYR A 58 2.83 -7.84 6.02
N LYS A 59 1.92 -8.03 6.99
CA LYS A 59 1.87 -7.26 8.24
C LYS A 59 3.19 -7.31 9.04
N ASN A 60 3.98 -8.38 8.87
CA ASN A 60 5.27 -8.53 9.56
C ASN A 60 6.31 -7.52 9.08
N LEU A 61 6.21 -7.00 7.84
CA LEU A 61 7.09 -5.93 7.36
C LEU A 61 6.91 -4.66 8.19
N ASN A 62 5.65 -4.23 8.42
CA ASN A 62 5.34 -3.07 9.28
C ASN A 62 5.80 -3.27 10.72
N ARG A 63 5.60 -4.48 11.25
CA ARG A 63 6.07 -4.84 12.59
C ARG A 63 7.59 -4.73 12.68
N SER A 64 8.30 -5.28 11.70
CA SER A 64 9.76 -5.25 11.64
C SER A 64 10.31 -3.82 11.62
N VAL A 65 9.71 -2.93 10.82
CA VAL A 65 10.07 -1.49 10.83
C VAL A 65 9.87 -0.88 12.20
N SER A 66 8.77 -1.20 12.89
CA SER A 66 8.47 -0.67 14.22
C SER A 66 9.50 -1.16 15.26
N ASP A 67 9.81 -2.45 15.24
CA ASP A 67 10.68 -3.14 16.19
C ASP A 67 12.18 -2.78 16.02
N MET A 68 12.64 -2.54 14.78
CA MET A 68 14.05 -2.20 14.51
C MET A 68 14.44 -0.82 15.06
N GLY A 69 15.60 -0.69 15.70
CA GLY A 69 16.13 0.60 16.16
C GLY A 69 16.45 1.57 15.03
N PHE A 70 16.46 2.88 15.31
CA PHE A 70 16.75 3.93 14.33
C PHE A 70 18.14 3.78 13.67
N GLY A 71 19.13 3.23 14.38
CA GLY A 71 20.50 3.07 13.89
C GLY A 71 20.67 2.09 12.72
N HIS A 72 19.62 1.35 12.35
CA HIS A 72 19.61 0.47 11.18
C HIS A 72 19.12 1.15 9.90
N PHE A 73 18.52 2.34 10.01
CA PHE A 73 18.02 3.10 8.87
C PHE A 73 19.08 4.12 8.43
N GLU A 74 19.07 4.49 7.14
CA GLU A 74 19.99 5.49 6.61
C GLU A 74 19.79 6.85 7.31
N THR A 75 18.53 7.22 7.57
CA THR A 75 18.17 8.40 8.36
C THR A 75 17.02 8.08 9.33
N GLU A 76 16.85 8.88 10.38
CA GLU A 76 15.66 8.77 11.24
C GLU A 76 14.37 8.99 10.46
N ALA A 77 14.42 9.88 9.46
CA ALA A 77 13.32 10.16 8.56
C ALA A 77 12.90 8.93 7.74
N CYS A 78 13.82 8.05 7.34
CA CYS A 78 13.49 6.79 6.64
C CYS A 78 12.57 5.89 7.48
N LYS A 79 12.88 5.71 8.77
CA LYS A 79 12.02 4.92 9.68
C LYS A 79 10.66 5.58 9.85
N ILE A 80 10.63 6.89 10.09
CA ILE A 80 9.39 7.64 10.28
C ILE A 80 8.53 7.58 9.00
N MET A 81 9.14 7.70 7.82
CA MET A 81 8.46 7.60 6.52
C MET A 81 7.75 6.26 6.35
N LEU A 82 8.44 5.14 6.67
CA LEU A 82 7.84 3.81 6.57
C LEU A 82 6.74 3.57 7.62
N LEU A 83 6.81 4.25 8.77
CA LEU A 83 5.75 4.19 9.79
C LEU A 83 4.57 5.13 9.45
N CYS A 84 4.79 6.27 8.82
CA CYS A 84 3.78 7.28 8.55
C CYS A 84 3.60 7.49 7.04
N LEU A 85 3.25 6.40 6.36
CA LEU A 85 2.97 6.43 4.93
C LEU A 85 1.66 7.17 4.67
N LYS A 86 1.79 8.35 4.07
CA LYS A 86 0.67 9.15 3.61
C LYS A 86 0.33 8.79 2.16
N SER A 87 -0.96 8.82 1.83
CA SER A 87 -1.40 8.76 0.43
C SER A 87 -0.85 9.97 -0.31
N THR A 88 -0.48 9.80 -1.58
CA THR A 88 -0.10 10.91 -2.47
C THR A 88 -1.26 11.88 -2.72
N LYS A 89 -2.50 11.45 -2.45
CA LYS A 89 -3.72 12.28 -2.47
C LYS A 89 -4.15 12.71 -1.06
N GLY A 90 -3.27 12.59 -0.07
CA GLY A 90 -3.58 12.84 1.34
C GLY A 90 -4.17 14.22 1.64
N ILE A 91 -3.78 15.24 0.87
CA ILE A 91 -4.34 16.59 0.97
C ILE A 91 -5.81 16.61 0.54
N HIS A 92 -6.15 16.02 -0.62
CA HIS A 92 -7.55 15.88 -1.06
C HIS A 92 -8.36 15.01 -0.09
N CYS A 93 -7.77 13.93 0.40
CA CYS A 93 -8.41 13.04 1.38
C CYS A 93 -8.76 13.73 2.70
N LYS A 94 -8.17 14.89 3.04
CA LYS A 94 -8.58 15.67 4.22
C LYS A 94 -10.03 16.14 4.11
N ASN A 95 -10.52 16.38 2.90
CA ASN A 95 -11.87 16.87 2.64
C ASN A 95 -12.92 15.74 2.63
N LEU A 96 -12.50 14.48 2.77
CA LEU A 96 -13.41 13.36 2.89
C LEU A 96 -14.19 13.46 4.20
N LYS A 97 -15.49 13.22 4.15
CA LYS A 97 -16.31 13.05 5.36
C LYS A 97 -15.77 11.95 6.28
N LEU A 98 -15.14 10.92 5.71
CA LEU A 98 -14.46 9.88 6.47
C LEU A 98 -13.10 9.57 5.85
N ASN A 99 -12.03 9.98 6.54
CA ASN A 99 -10.67 9.76 6.07
C ASN A 99 -10.06 8.53 6.74
N MET A 100 -9.78 7.48 5.95
CA MET A 100 -9.10 6.26 6.40
C MET A 100 -7.56 6.41 6.44
N GLY A 101 -7.03 7.46 5.81
CA GLY A 101 -5.62 7.80 5.79
C GLY A 101 -5.06 8.28 7.12
N ASP A 102 -3.80 8.71 7.09
CA ASP A 102 -3.17 9.39 8.24
C ASP A 102 -3.67 10.84 8.31
N THR A 103 -4.32 11.20 9.41
CA THR A 103 -4.89 12.54 9.64
C THR A 103 -3.92 13.50 10.31
N THR A 104 -2.69 13.06 10.59
CA THR A 104 -1.66 13.95 11.13
C THR A 104 -1.35 15.08 10.12
N PRO A 105 -1.31 16.35 10.56
CA PRO A 105 -0.95 17.46 9.69
C PRO A 105 0.38 17.20 8.99
N THR A 106 0.47 17.56 7.71
CA THR A 106 1.74 17.54 6.99
C THR A 106 2.57 18.72 7.46
N ARG A 107 3.72 18.41 8.04
CA ARG A 107 4.69 19.41 8.50
C ARG A 107 5.63 19.73 7.36
N PHE A 108 6.13 20.95 7.34
CA PHE A 108 7.12 21.39 6.36
C PHE A 108 8.34 21.88 7.16
N LEU A 109 9.43 21.13 7.10
CA LEU A 109 10.63 21.37 7.89
C LEU A 109 11.75 21.82 6.97
N THR A 110 12.38 22.95 7.27
CA THR A 110 13.51 23.50 6.55
C THR A 110 14.79 23.44 7.39
N CYS A 111 15.92 23.69 6.73
CA CYS A 111 17.19 23.87 7.41
C CYS A 111 17.16 25.16 8.24
N PRO A 112 17.50 25.12 9.55
CA PRO A 112 17.60 26.35 10.35
C PRO A 112 18.59 27.37 9.77
N LYS A 113 19.63 26.88 9.08
CA LYS A 113 20.66 27.70 8.45
C LYS A 113 20.28 28.22 7.05
N LEU A 114 19.04 28.00 6.61
CA LEU A 114 18.58 28.41 5.27
C LEU A 114 18.64 29.92 5.06
N PHE A 115 18.50 30.70 6.14
CA PHE A 115 18.57 32.16 6.12
C PHE A 115 19.91 32.71 6.63
N GLU A 116 20.86 31.83 6.99
CA GLU A 116 22.22 32.23 7.37
C GLU A 116 23.07 32.35 6.11
N ASN A 117 23.44 33.58 5.74
CA ASN A 117 24.25 33.89 4.56
C ASN A 117 25.47 32.97 4.42
N GLY A 118 25.47 32.14 3.36
CA GLY A 118 26.63 31.37 2.89
C GLY A 118 26.72 29.89 3.27
N SER A 119 25.77 29.28 3.99
CA SER A 119 25.97 27.92 4.55
C SER A 119 25.08 26.77 4.01
N CYS A 120 23.85 27.00 3.55
CA CYS A 120 22.97 25.98 2.91
C CYS A 120 22.38 26.61 1.63
N SER A 121 22.99 26.33 0.47
CA SER A 121 22.58 26.89 -0.84
C SER A 121 21.38 26.18 -1.46
N ARG A 122 20.97 25.03 -0.92
CA ARG A 122 19.77 24.31 -1.35
C ARG A 122 18.57 24.75 -0.51
N ARG A 123 17.66 25.44 -1.19
CA ARG A 123 16.33 25.82 -0.71
C ARG A 123 15.44 24.58 -0.66
N THR A 124 15.60 23.72 0.35
CA THR A 124 14.85 22.47 0.47
C THR A 124 14.02 22.37 1.73
N TYR A 125 12.90 21.63 1.66
CA TYR A 125 12.07 21.26 2.81
C TYR A 125 11.89 19.74 2.90
N SER A 126 11.52 19.23 4.06
CA SER A 126 11.13 17.83 4.27
C SER A 126 9.84 17.74 5.06
N ASN A 127 9.05 16.69 4.81
CA ASN A 127 7.87 16.38 5.61
C ASN A 127 8.15 15.47 6.81
N PHE A 128 9.40 15.06 6.98
CA PHE A 128 9.83 14.14 8.02
C PHE A 128 10.92 14.76 8.89
N TYR A 129 10.71 14.69 10.20
CA TYR A 129 11.73 15.07 11.17
C TYR A 129 12.96 14.16 11.04
N GLY A 130 14.15 14.71 11.21
CA GLY A 130 15.40 13.95 11.14
C GLY A 130 16.02 13.86 9.73
N SER A 131 15.39 14.46 8.71
CA SER A 131 16.00 14.65 7.39
C SER A 131 17.18 15.61 7.47
N ARG A 132 18.23 15.41 6.65
CA ARG A 132 19.43 16.29 6.64
C ARG A 132 19.40 17.25 5.43
N CYS A 133 19.67 18.56 5.63
CA CYS A 133 20.02 19.47 4.51
C CYS A 133 21.35 19.00 3.92
N SER A 134 21.58 19.31 2.63
CA SER A 134 22.88 19.14 1.98
C SER A 134 24.05 19.82 2.69
N CYS A 135 23.82 20.73 3.64
CA CYS A 135 24.85 21.32 4.50
C CYS A 135 25.20 20.47 5.73
N GLY A 136 24.54 19.32 5.93
CA GLY A 136 24.74 18.43 7.08
C GLY A 136 23.81 18.69 8.26
N ALA A 137 23.19 19.87 8.35
CA ALA A 137 22.27 20.22 9.43
C ALA A 137 20.94 19.47 9.34
N LEU A 138 20.32 19.20 10.49
CA LEU A 138 18.99 18.59 10.55
C LEU A 138 17.92 19.61 10.14
N MET A 139 16.93 19.14 9.38
CA MET A 139 15.73 19.90 9.07
C MET A 139 14.81 19.88 10.28
N SER A 140 14.75 21.00 10.99
CA SER A 140 14.01 21.13 12.25
C SER A 140 13.23 22.44 12.37
N ALA A 141 13.47 23.42 11.50
CA ALA A 141 12.72 24.67 11.49
C ALA A 141 11.40 24.44 10.75
N GLU A 142 10.26 24.60 11.44
CA GLU A 142 8.95 24.41 10.83
C GLU A 142 8.47 25.68 10.14
N ILE A 143 7.96 25.55 8.92
CA ILE A 143 7.33 26.62 8.17
C ILE A 143 5.83 26.34 8.04
N LEU A 144 5.04 27.42 8.07
CA LEU A 144 3.62 27.37 7.78
C LEU A 144 3.44 27.49 6.27
N VAL A 145 2.88 26.47 5.66
CA VAL A 145 2.48 26.48 4.25
C VAL A 145 0.96 26.57 4.22
N PRO A 146 0.35 27.62 3.65
CA PRO A 146 -1.11 27.71 3.49
C PRO A 146 -1.67 26.47 2.79
N GLU A 147 -2.84 25.99 3.17
CA GLU A 147 -3.41 24.78 2.55
C GLU A 147 -3.63 24.93 1.04
N GLU A 148 -3.94 26.14 0.58
CA GLU A 148 -4.10 26.50 -0.84
C GLU A 148 -2.83 26.22 -1.65
N GLU A 149 -1.65 26.44 -1.07
CA GLU A 149 -0.36 26.15 -1.69
C GLU A 149 0.06 24.67 -1.54
N GLN A 150 -0.61 23.93 -0.65
CA GLN A 150 -0.41 22.48 -0.51
C GLN A 150 -1.18 21.68 -1.54
N VAL A 151 -2.32 22.19 -1.98
CA VAL A 151 -3.13 21.53 -3.01
C VAL A 151 -2.36 21.61 -4.34
N GLY A 152 -2.14 20.45 -4.96
CA GLY A 152 -1.64 20.37 -6.34
C GLY A 152 -2.72 20.81 -7.33
N GLU A 153 -2.93 20.06 -8.42
CA GLU A 153 -4.12 20.28 -9.26
C GLU A 153 -5.40 20.09 -8.45
N VAL A 154 -6.37 20.99 -8.66
CA VAL A 154 -7.71 20.90 -8.07
C VAL A 154 -8.40 19.66 -8.65
N ILE A 155 -8.68 18.68 -7.80
CA ILE A 155 -9.49 17.49 -8.14
C ILE A 155 -10.87 17.71 -7.53
N GLY A 156 -11.93 17.65 -8.35
CA GLY A 156 -13.29 17.97 -7.94
C GLY A 156 -13.56 19.48 -7.86
N ASN A 157 -14.73 19.88 -7.36
CA ASN A 157 -14.99 21.27 -6.97
C ASN A 157 -15.64 21.29 -5.56
N ASN A 158 -15.58 22.41 -4.85
CA ASN A 158 -16.15 22.50 -3.49
C ASN A 158 -17.68 22.24 -3.41
N GLU A 159 -18.37 22.27 -4.55
CA GLU A 159 -19.78 21.94 -4.73
C GLU A 159 -20.05 20.49 -5.19
N ASP A 160 -19.01 19.75 -5.61
CA ASP A 160 -19.02 18.43 -6.26
C ASP A 160 -17.84 17.55 -5.79
N GLY A 161 -17.97 16.90 -4.62
CA GLY A 161 -17.17 15.73 -4.17
C GLY A 161 -15.64 15.82 -4.18
N VAL A 162 -14.97 14.88 -3.52
CA VAL A 162 -13.49 14.85 -3.47
C VAL A 162 -12.89 14.21 -4.73
N PHE A 163 -13.49 13.13 -5.23
CA PHE A 163 -13.04 12.37 -6.40
C PHE A 163 -14.12 12.27 -7.47
N VAL A 164 -15.38 12.08 -7.09
CA VAL A 164 -16.51 12.01 -8.03
C VAL A 164 -17.13 13.39 -8.21
N ASN A 165 -17.37 13.77 -9.47
CA ASN A 165 -18.06 15.01 -9.84
C ASN A 165 -19.54 14.72 -10.17
N SER A 166 -20.37 14.47 -9.14
CA SER A 166 -21.81 14.32 -9.33
C SER A 166 -22.57 14.35 -8.00
N ARG A 167 -23.57 15.23 -7.87
CA ARG A 167 -24.54 15.22 -6.74
C ARG A 167 -25.49 14.01 -6.73
N SER A 168 -25.30 13.06 -7.63
CA SER A 168 -26.13 11.86 -7.77
C SER A 168 -25.72 10.79 -6.77
N SER A 169 -26.65 9.91 -6.41
CA SER A 169 -26.30 8.61 -5.84
C SER A 169 -25.61 7.71 -6.86
N PHE A 170 -24.89 6.70 -6.37
CA PHE A 170 -24.18 5.68 -7.12
C PHE A 170 -24.75 4.30 -6.79
N ILE A 171 -24.70 3.40 -7.76
CA ILE A 171 -24.93 1.96 -7.56
C ILE A 171 -23.56 1.32 -7.41
N ILE A 172 -23.39 0.55 -6.34
CA ILE A 172 -22.17 -0.18 -6.00
C ILE A 172 -22.55 -1.65 -5.92
N THR A 173 -22.11 -2.47 -6.85
CA THR A 173 -22.39 -3.91 -6.82
C THR A 173 -21.53 -4.62 -5.77
N ASP A 174 -21.86 -5.88 -5.43
CA ASP A 174 -21.07 -6.65 -4.44
C ASP A 174 -19.60 -6.78 -4.87
N ASP A 175 -19.37 -6.86 -6.18
CA ASP A 175 -18.05 -6.79 -6.80
C ASP A 175 -17.53 -5.35 -6.99
N LEU A 176 -18.00 -4.40 -6.18
CA LEU A 176 -17.53 -3.01 -6.06
C LEU A 176 -17.47 -2.22 -7.37
N LYS A 177 -18.22 -2.63 -8.39
CA LYS A 177 -18.42 -1.80 -9.59
C LYS A 177 -19.22 -0.58 -9.18
N VAL A 178 -18.71 0.61 -9.48
CA VAL A 178 -19.36 1.87 -9.16
C VAL A 178 -19.94 2.49 -10.43
N THR A 179 -21.26 2.61 -10.50
CA THR A 179 -21.96 3.26 -11.60
C THR A 179 -22.86 4.37 -11.09
N SER A 180 -23.23 5.31 -11.97
CA SER A 180 -24.22 6.34 -11.59
C SER A 180 -25.60 5.71 -11.39
N ASN A 181 -26.29 6.12 -10.33
CA ASN A 181 -27.62 5.59 -10.06
C ASN A 181 -28.60 5.97 -11.16
N SER A 182 -29.29 4.97 -11.69
CA SER A 182 -30.39 5.12 -12.62
C SER A 182 -31.23 3.85 -12.58
N THR A 183 -32.53 3.96 -12.82
CA THR A 183 -33.41 2.79 -12.90
C THR A 183 -32.91 1.80 -13.97
N GLY A 184 -32.39 2.29 -15.09
CA GLY A 184 -31.78 1.46 -16.13
C GLY A 184 -30.50 0.74 -15.69
N GLY A 185 -29.70 1.37 -14.82
CA GLY A 185 -28.52 0.74 -14.22
C GLY A 185 -28.88 -0.40 -13.28
N ILE A 186 -29.87 -0.18 -12.41
CA ILE A 186 -30.37 -1.23 -11.48
C ILE A 186 -30.92 -2.42 -12.26
N THR A 187 -31.77 -2.18 -13.27
CA THR A 187 -32.34 -3.27 -14.07
C THR A 187 -31.27 -4.01 -14.87
N LYS A 188 -30.27 -3.31 -15.40
CA LYS A 188 -29.11 -3.94 -16.06
C LYS A 188 -28.37 -4.88 -15.09
N VAL A 189 -27.98 -4.40 -13.90
CA VAL A 189 -27.29 -5.22 -12.90
C VAL A 189 -28.11 -6.47 -12.53
N LEU A 190 -29.42 -6.31 -12.34
CA LEU A 190 -30.30 -7.43 -12.02
C LEU A 190 -30.39 -8.45 -13.15
N ASN A 191 -30.52 -8.00 -14.40
CA ASN A 191 -30.53 -8.87 -15.57
C ASN A 191 -29.21 -9.61 -15.74
N ASP A 192 -28.08 -8.91 -15.58
CA ASP A 192 -26.73 -9.47 -15.69
C ASP A 192 -26.48 -10.57 -14.63
N LEU A 193 -27.08 -10.42 -13.45
CA LEU A 193 -27.04 -11.41 -12.36
C LEU A 193 -28.12 -12.51 -12.47
N GLY A 194 -29.00 -12.45 -13.49
CA GLY A 194 -30.02 -13.46 -13.78
C GLY A 194 -31.32 -13.33 -12.98
N TYR A 195 -31.63 -12.17 -12.41
CA TYR A 195 -32.90 -11.92 -11.72
C TYR A 195 -34.01 -11.60 -12.73
N VAL A 196 -35.13 -12.32 -12.65
CA VAL A 196 -36.32 -12.12 -13.52
C VAL A 196 -37.29 -11.09 -12.93
N GLY A 197 -37.13 -10.73 -11.65
CA GLY A 197 -37.97 -9.78 -10.94
C GLY A 197 -37.45 -9.45 -9.54
N PHE A 198 -38.25 -8.75 -8.74
CA PHE A 198 -37.85 -8.20 -7.43
C PHE A 198 -38.41 -8.98 -6.23
N SER A 199 -39.18 -10.05 -6.47
CA SER A 199 -39.93 -10.75 -5.40
C SER A 199 -39.06 -11.36 -4.31
N ASP A 200 -37.81 -11.69 -4.65
CA ASP A 200 -36.84 -12.31 -3.73
C ASP A 200 -35.85 -11.30 -3.13
N LEU A 201 -36.05 -10.00 -3.42
CA LEU A 201 -35.15 -8.92 -3.04
C LEU A 201 -35.75 -8.08 -1.93
N ARG A 202 -34.93 -7.80 -0.91
CA ARG A 202 -35.27 -6.90 0.19
C ARG A 202 -34.38 -5.68 0.19
N GLU A 203 -34.98 -4.52 0.40
CA GLU A 203 -34.26 -3.28 0.69
C GLU A 203 -33.96 -3.15 2.19
N THR A 204 -32.73 -2.81 2.54
CA THR A 204 -32.31 -2.54 3.93
C THR A 204 -31.47 -1.28 3.99
N LEU A 205 -31.71 -0.43 4.98
CA LEU A 205 -30.88 0.75 5.23
C LEU A 205 -29.80 0.39 6.25
N LEU A 206 -28.56 0.77 5.96
CA LEU A 206 -27.40 0.51 6.79
C LEU A 206 -26.63 1.79 7.05
N ASP A 207 -26.33 2.04 8.31
CA ASP A 207 -25.40 3.11 8.70
C ASP A 207 -23.97 2.57 8.73
N VAL A 208 -23.10 3.19 7.94
CA VAL A 208 -21.70 2.76 7.73
C VAL A 208 -20.77 3.85 8.22
N GLY A 209 -19.99 3.56 9.25
CA GLY A 209 -18.95 4.44 9.78
C GLY A 209 -17.56 3.84 9.62
N PHE A 210 -16.59 4.34 10.41
CA PHE A 210 -15.19 3.95 10.30
C PHE A 210 -14.97 2.45 10.53
N GLY A 211 -15.70 1.86 11.47
CA GLY A 211 -15.59 0.44 11.79
C GLY A 211 -16.06 -0.45 10.63
N GLU A 212 -17.18 -0.08 10.02
CA GLU A 212 -17.78 -0.78 8.89
C GLU A 212 -16.93 -0.62 7.61
N VAL A 213 -16.41 0.58 7.32
CA VAL A 213 -15.48 0.80 6.20
C VAL A 213 -14.17 0.03 6.40
N ARG A 214 -13.65 -0.01 7.64
CA ARG A 214 -12.48 -0.83 7.98
C ARG A 214 -12.77 -2.33 7.76
N ASN A 215 -13.95 -2.80 8.13
CA ASN A 215 -14.36 -4.19 7.92
C ASN A 215 -14.46 -4.50 6.41
N LEU A 216 -15.08 -3.59 5.64
CA LEU A 216 -15.14 -3.67 4.20
C LEU A 216 -13.74 -3.74 3.56
N LEU A 217 -12.83 -2.86 3.97
CA LEU A 217 -11.43 -2.89 3.55
C LEU A 217 -10.77 -4.24 3.86
N GLY A 218 -11.10 -4.87 4.99
CA GLY A 218 -10.66 -6.23 5.32
C GLY A 218 -11.24 -7.28 4.36
N CYS A 219 -12.54 -7.21 4.11
CA CYS A 219 -13.25 -8.10 3.19
C CYS A 219 -12.74 -8.01 1.75
N LEU A 220 -12.21 -6.85 1.31
CA LEU A 220 -11.57 -6.72 0.00
C LEU A 220 -10.52 -7.81 -0.21
N PHE A 221 -9.71 -8.12 0.80
CA PHE A 221 -8.61 -9.07 0.69
C PHE A 221 -9.00 -10.53 0.91
N THR A 222 -10.25 -10.80 1.28
CA THR A 222 -10.64 -12.13 1.77
C THR A 222 -11.91 -12.69 1.13
N SER A 223 -12.64 -11.90 0.35
CA SER A 223 -13.94 -12.28 -0.21
C SER A 223 -14.10 -11.77 -1.63
N GLU A 224 -14.71 -12.60 -2.48
CA GLU A 224 -15.17 -12.22 -3.84
C GLU A 224 -16.48 -11.42 -3.80
N ASP A 225 -17.11 -11.39 -2.64
CA ASP A 225 -18.37 -10.69 -2.36
C ASP A 225 -18.14 -9.76 -1.15
N PRO A 226 -17.36 -8.67 -1.29
CA PRO A 226 -16.91 -7.84 -0.18
C PRO A 226 -18.03 -7.08 0.54
N LEU A 227 -19.10 -6.63 -0.13
CA LEU A 227 -20.23 -5.97 0.55
C LEU A 227 -21.03 -6.99 1.37
N THR A 228 -21.29 -8.17 0.81
CA THR A 228 -21.94 -9.27 1.54
C THR A 228 -21.10 -9.69 2.75
N CYS A 229 -19.80 -9.87 2.56
CA CYS A 229 -18.86 -10.19 3.64
C CYS A 229 -18.87 -9.13 4.73
N ALA A 230 -18.84 -7.85 4.36
CA ALA A 230 -18.68 -6.77 5.31
C ALA A 230 -19.96 -6.45 6.09
N PHE A 231 -21.13 -6.60 5.45
CA PHE A 231 -22.39 -6.08 5.97
C PHE A 231 -23.41 -7.14 6.34
N LEU A 232 -23.30 -8.37 5.84
CA LEU A 232 -24.29 -9.44 6.12
C LEU A 232 -23.71 -10.61 6.93
N ARG A 233 -22.40 -10.87 6.88
CA ARG A 233 -21.79 -12.04 7.55
C ARG A 233 -21.04 -11.61 8.81
N GLU A 234 -21.43 -12.14 9.97
CA GLU A 234 -20.74 -11.88 11.23
C GLU A 234 -19.44 -12.70 11.41
N THR A 235 -19.18 -13.71 10.57
CA THR A 235 -18.00 -14.58 10.73
C THR A 235 -17.38 -15.06 9.42
N TYR A 236 -16.07 -14.86 9.34
CA TYR A 236 -15.14 -15.23 8.27
C TYR A 236 -15.15 -16.73 7.95
N THR A 237 -15.38 -17.09 6.69
CA THR A 237 -14.99 -18.39 6.13
C THR A 237 -14.02 -18.16 4.98
N THR A 238 -12.72 -18.27 5.26
CA THR A 238 -11.68 -18.30 4.22
C THR A 238 -11.84 -19.57 3.38
N ARG A 239 -12.30 -19.45 2.14
CA ARG A 239 -12.10 -20.52 1.15
C ARG A 239 -10.68 -20.38 0.58
N LYS A 240 -9.90 -21.46 0.66
CA LYS A 240 -8.66 -21.60 -0.11
C LYS A 240 -9.06 -21.81 -1.57
N HIS A 241 -8.63 -20.94 -2.48
CA HIS A 241 -8.82 -21.15 -3.92
C HIS A 241 -7.52 -21.61 -4.59
N GLU A 242 -7.66 -22.62 -5.45
CA GLU A 242 -6.64 -23.13 -6.36
C GLU A 242 -6.62 -22.31 -7.66
N TRP A 243 -5.43 -22.25 -8.27
CA TRP A 243 -5.00 -21.40 -9.39
C TRP A 243 -5.72 -21.65 -10.73
N LEU A 244 -5.68 -20.66 -11.64
CA LEU A 244 -5.40 -20.78 -13.08
C LEU A 244 -5.09 -19.40 -13.75
N SER A 245 -4.46 -19.45 -14.94
CA SER A 245 -3.63 -18.49 -15.72
C SER A 245 -4.17 -17.10 -16.16
N PRO A 246 -3.32 -16.16 -16.68
CA PRO A 246 -3.58 -14.71 -16.70
C PRO A 246 -3.96 -14.07 -18.07
N PRO A 247 -4.50 -12.83 -18.05
CA PRO A 247 -4.06 -11.69 -18.89
C PRO A 247 -3.78 -10.44 -18.00
N ALA A 248 -3.23 -9.26 -18.38
CA ALA A 248 -2.67 -8.66 -19.58
C ALA A 248 -1.38 -7.82 -19.24
N PRO A 249 -0.52 -7.45 -20.21
CA PRO A 249 0.89 -7.05 -19.98
C PRO A 249 1.18 -5.62 -19.50
N ASN A 250 0.20 -4.71 -19.49
CA ASN A 250 0.51 -3.28 -19.56
C ASN A 250 0.79 -2.60 -18.21
N LEU A 251 0.21 -3.08 -17.10
CA LEU A 251 0.42 -2.51 -15.75
C LEU A 251 1.62 -3.12 -14.99
N LEU A 252 2.02 -4.34 -15.35
CA LEU A 252 3.24 -4.97 -14.86
C LEU A 252 4.47 -4.10 -15.12
N ARG A 253 4.56 -3.47 -16.30
CA ARG A 253 5.67 -2.56 -16.66
C ARG A 253 5.89 -1.46 -15.62
N TYR A 254 4.82 -0.93 -15.05
CA TYR A 254 4.88 0.17 -14.08
C TYR A 254 5.35 -0.29 -12.69
N LEU A 255 4.91 -1.47 -12.24
CA LEU A 255 5.48 -2.10 -11.04
C LEU A 255 6.95 -2.48 -11.23
N PHE A 256 7.32 -2.93 -12.44
CA PHE A 256 8.71 -3.14 -12.81
C PHE A 256 9.52 -1.83 -12.76
N GLU A 257 8.94 -0.65 -12.97
CA GLU A 257 9.65 0.63 -12.83
C GLU A 257 9.81 1.07 -11.36
N ARG A 258 8.81 0.83 -10.49
CA ARG A 258 8.85 1.24 -9.07
C ARG A 258 9.64 0.30 -8.16
N LEU A 259 9.65 -0.99 -8.43
CA LEU A 259 10.54 -1.91 -7.74
C LEU A 259 11.98 -1.61 -8.16
N THR A 260 12.85 -1.44 -7.18
CA THR A 260 14.26 -1.10 -7.39
C THR A 260 14.88 -1.99 -8.47
N GLY A 261 15.51 -1.34 -9.45
CA GLY A 261 16.15 -1.92 -10.64
C GLY A 261 17.15 -3.06 -10.42
N ARG A 262 17.43 -3.43 -9.19
CA ARG A 262 18.65 -4.13 -8.80
C ARG A 262 18.35 -5.58 -8.52
N VAL A 263 19.15 -6.45 -9.14
CA VAL A 263 19.19 -7.86 -8.75
C VAL A 263 19.87 -7.94 -7.40
N CYS A 264 19.19 -8.50 -6.41
CA CYS A 264 19.72 -8.67 -5.06
C CYS A 264 20.31 -10.06 -4.90
N SER A 265 21.46 -10.17 -4.27
CA SER A 265 22.06 -11.47 -3.94
C SER A 265 21.66 -11.86 -2.53
N VAL A 266 20.96 -12.98 -2.39
CA VAL A 266 20.37 -13.43 -1.13
C VAL A 266 20.79 -14.86 -0.84
N LYS A 267 21.25 -15.12 0.38
CA LYS A 267 21.60 -16.45 0.84
C LYS A 267 20.42 -17.05 1.60
N VAL A 268 19.76 -18.07 1.07
CA VAL A 268 18.60 -18.70 1.69
C VAL A 268 19.00 -20.00 2.40
N PHE A 269 18.40 -20.27 3.55
CA PHE A 269 18.57 -21.51 4.31
C PHE A 269 17.29 -22.33 4.22
N VAL A 270 17.40 -23.50 3.62
CA VAL A 270 16.30 -24.37 3.24
C VAL A 270 16.36 -25.65 4.06
N ARG A 271 15.22 -26.10 4.58
CA ARG A 271 15.10 -27.39 5.25
C ARG A 271 15.09 -28.51 4.21
N LYS A 272 15.93 -29.53 4.40
CA LYS A 272 16.09 -30.66 3.45
C LYS A 272 14.80 -31.45 3.22
N LEU A 273 14.00 -31.64 4.28
CA LEU A 273 12.82 -32.52 4.27
C LEU A 273 11.72 -32.07 3.31
N ASP A 274 11.36 -30.80 3.35
CA ASP A 274 10.20 -30.22 2.68
C ASP A 274 10.58 -29.11 1.68
N ARG A 275 11.88 -28.79 1.57
CA ARG A 275 12.41 -27.65 0.80
C ARG A 275 11.82 -26.30 1.22
N GLU A 276 11.39 -26.17 2.47
CA GLU A 276 10.90 -24.91 3.01
C GLU A 276 12.09 -23.98 3.30
N ILE A 277 12.02 -22.73 2.83
CA ILE A 277 12.96 -21.68 3.27
C ILE A 277 12.61 -21.33 4.71
N LEU A 278 13.57 -21.44 5.63
CA LEU A 278 13.36 -21.00 7.01
C LEU A 278 13.65 -19.52 7.16
N TYR A 279 14.78 -19.08 6.61
CA TYR A 279 15.21 -17.69 6.57
C TYR A 279 16.19 -17.42 5.44
N ALA A 280 16.42 -16.13 5.21
CA ALA A 280 17.37 -15.61 4.26
C ALA A 280 18.32 -14.60 4.94
N GLU A 281 19.61 -14.74 4.69
CA GLU A 281 20.60 -13.71 4.97
C GLU A 281 20.75 -12.79 3.76
N CYS A 282 20.64 -11.50 3.98
CA CYS A 282 20.59 -10.50 2.92
C CYS A 282 21.23 -9.17 3.33
N ASN A 283 21.55 -8.36 2.33
CA ASN A 283 22.03 -7.00 2.52
C ASN A 283 20.86 -6.02 2.50
N GLU A 284 21.18 -4.72 2.66
CA GLU A 284 20.21 -3.63 2.69
C GLU A 284 19.35 -3.54 1.44
N ASP A 285 19.86 -3.91 0.27
CA ASP A 285 19.20 -3.77 -1.03
C ASP A 285 17.96 -4.64 -1.17
N PHE A 286 18.04 -5.89 -0.70
CA PHE A 286 16.88 -6.78 -0.66
C PHE A 286 15.85 -6.31 0.36
N VAL A 287 16.30 -5.86 1.54
CA VAL A 287 15.41 -5.32 2.58
C VAL A 287 14.71 -4.07 2.09
N ASP A 288 15.41 -3.15 1.45
CA ASP A 288 14.83 -1.95 0.83
C ASP A 288 13.75 -2.30 -0.21
N SER A 289 14.00 -3.35 -0.99
CA SER A 289 13.04 -3.87 -1.96
C SER A 289 11.78 -4.40 -1.26
N LEU A 290 11.91 -5.16 -0.18
CA LEU A 290 10.77 -5.64 0.62
C LEU A 290 10.03 -4.48 1.31
N LEU A 291 10.75 -3.51 1.88
CA LEU A 291 10.15 -2.35 2.57
C LEU A 291 9.46 -1.40 1.58
N SER A 292 9.90 -1.37 0.32
CA SER A 292 9.20 -0.63 -0.75
C SER A 292 7.76 -1.11 -0.96
N PHE A 293 7.46 -2.37 -0.63
CA PHE A 293 6.10 -2.90 -0.70
C PHE A 293 5.14 -2.14 0.21
N LEU A 294 5.62 -1.56 1.32
CA LEU A 294 4.81 -0.74 2.24
C LEU A 294 4.27 0.51 1.56
N ALA A 295 5.05 1.10 0.66
CA ALA A 295 4.72 2.34 -0.03
C ALA A 295 3.80 2.15 -1.25
N LEU A 296 3.50 0.90 -1.65
CA LEU A 296 2.64 0.64 -2.80
C LEU A 296 1.18 1.02 -2.46
N PRO A 297 0.51 1.89 -3.25
CA PRO A 297 -0.93 2.09 -3.11
C PRO A 297 -1.70 0.82 -3.47
N LEU A 298 -2.87 0.65 -2.86
CA LEU A 298 -3.74 -0.52 -3.07
C LEU A 298 -4.10 -0.73 -4.53
N GLU A 299 -4.39 0.32 -5.28
CA GLU A 299 -4.69 0.25 -6.71
C GLU A 299 -3.64 -0.55 -7.50
N LEU A 300 -2.36 -0.26 -7.25
CA LEU A 300 -1.26 -0.96 -7.91
C LEU A 300 -1.11 -2.39 -7.40
N ALA A 301 -1.37 -2.64 -6.12
CA ALA A 301 -1.35 -4.00 -5.59
C ALA A 301 -2.44 -4.86 -6.23
N CYS A 302 -3.65 -4.33 -6.43
CA CYS A 302 -4.77 -5.01 -7.05
C CYS A 302 -4.56 -5.33 -8.54
N SER A 303 -3.79 -4.50 -9.26
CA SER A 303 -3.52 -4.68 -10.70
C SER A 303 -2.54 -5.81 -11.07
N LEU A 304 -2.07 -6.57 -10.09
CA LEU A 304 -1.11 -7.65 -10.31
C LEU A 304 -1.82 -8.86 -10.97
N PRO A 305 -1.31 -9.41 -12.09
CA PRO A 305 -2.02 -10.36 -12.98
C PRO A 305 -2.16 -11.79 -12.44
N TYR A 306 -2.40 -11.93 -11.14
CA TYR A 306 -2.79 -13.17 -10.45
C TYR A 306 -3.82 -12.89 -9.35
N TRP A 307 -4.35 -11.66 -9.31
CA TRP A 307 -5.35 -11.28 -8.33
C TRP A 307 -6.75 -11.80 -8.65
N ASP A 308 -6.96 -12.27 -9.88
CA ASP A 308 -8.13 -13.05 -10.32
C ASP A 308 -8.38 -14.29 -9.44
N VAL A 309 -7.34 -14.80 -8.76
CA VAL A 309 -7.41 -16.00 -7.90
C VAL A 309 -7.86 -15.67 -6.46
N LEU A 310 -7.87 -14.39 -6.06
CA LEU A 310 -8.44 -13.94 -4.78
C LEU A 310 -9.86 -13.39 -4.91
N GLY A 311 -10.38 -13.31 -6.14
CA GLY A 311 -11.64 -12.65 -6.46
C GLY A 311 -11.75 -11.22 -5.92
N ILE A 312 -10.63 -10.48 -5.80
CA ILE A 312 -10.75 -9.07 -5.41
C ILE A 312 -11.33 -8.31 -6.60
N CYS A 313 -12.50 -7.72 -6.37
CA CYS A 313 -13.29 -7.01 -7.37
C CYS A 313 -12.75 -5.60 -7.72
N ALA A 314 -11.48 -5.34 -7.44
CA ALA A 314 -10.84 -4.05 -7.68
C ALA A 314 -10.51 -3.81 -9.16
N GLU A 315 -10.56 -4.84 -10.02
CA GLU A 315 -10.43 -4.66 -11.48
C GLU A 315 -11.50 -3.70 -12.03
N VAL A 316 -12.67 -3.59 -11.40
CA VAL A 316 -13.80 -2.86 -11.99
C VAL A 316 -14.06 -1.48 -11.40
N LEU A 317 -13.49 -1.16 -10.23
CA LEU A 317 -13.39 0.23 -9.77
C LEU A 317 -12.57 1.08 -10.75
N VAL A 318 -11.70 0.44 -11.55
CA VAL A 318 -10.88 1.08 -12.58
C VAL A 318 -11.66 1.19 -13.90
N GLU A 319 -12.27 0.11 -14.43
CA GLU A 319 -12.85 0.07 -15.79
C GLU A 319 -14.17 0.84 -16.01
N GLU A 320 -15.10 0.92 -15.05
CA GLU A 320 -16.39 1.63 -15.28
C GLU A 320 -16.39 3.10 -14.83
N LEU A 321 -15.51 3.47 -13.91
CA LEU A 321 -15.24 4.87 -13.57
C LEU A 321 -14.32 5.54 -14.60
N LEU A 322 -13.54 4.74 -15.35
CA LEU A 322 -12.56 5.17 -16.35
C LEU A 322 -13.06 6.26 -17.30
N PRO A 323 -14.29 6.25 -17.86
CA PRO A 323 -14.79 7.30 -18.77
C PRO A 323 -15.13 8.65 -18.08
N LYS A 324 -15.40 8.65 -16.76
CA LYS A 324 -15.65 9.87 -15.96
C LYS A 324 -14.41 10.34 -15.19
N VAL A 325 -13.45 9.43 -15.07
CA VAL A 325 -12.13 9.55 -14.45
C VAL A 325 -11.05 9.69 -15.55
N VAL A 326 -11.39 9.91 -16.83
CA VAL A 326 -10.39 9.95 -17.94
C VAL A 326 -9.34 11.05 -17.76
N ASN A 327 -9.71 12.21 -17.19
CA ASN A 327 -8.70 13.22 -16.84
C ASN A 327 -7.76 12.74 -15.73
N PHE A 328 -8.22 11.84 -14.86
CA PHE A 328 -7.53 11.30 -13.68
C PHE A 328 -6.44 10.27 -14.05
N LEU A 329 -6.62 9.50 -15.14
CA LEU A 329 -5.62 8.52 -15.61
C LEU A 329 -4.55 9.14 -16.51
N ILE A 330 -4.87 10.18 -17.28
CA ILE A 330 -3.87 10.95 -18.04
C ILE A 330 -2.88 11.66 -17.10
N ILE A 331 -3.30 11.99 -15.87
CA ILE A 331 -2.43 12.60 -14.85
C ILE A 331 -1.51 11.56 -14.17
N ILE A 332 -1.88 10.27 -14.08
CA ILE A 332 -0.94 9.22 -13.62
C ILE A 332 0.26 9.09 -14.56
N PHE A 333 0.06 9.34 -15.87
CA PHE A 333 1.15 9.39 -16.85
C PHE A 333 2.12 10.58 -16.65
N ALA A 334 1.74 11.62 -15.88
CA ALA A 334 2.60 12.75 -15.55
C ALA A 334 3.33 12.63 -14.19
N VAL A 335 2.90 11.72 -13.31
CA VAL A 335 3.40 11.63 -11.91
C VAL A 335 4.64 10.73 -11.76
N THR A 336 5.14 10.14 -12.85
CA THR A 336 6.42 9.42 -12.91
C THR A 336 7.66 10.30 -12.73
N THR A 337 7.49 11.61 -12.53
CA THR A 337 8.57 12.52 -12.10
C THR A 337 8.32 13.09 -10.70
N ILE A 338 7.78 12.30 -9.76
CA ILE A 338 7.59 12.76 -8.37
C ILE A 338 8.18 11.76 -7.36
N CYS A 339 9.49 11.88 -7.17
CA CYS A 339 10.01 12.05 -5.81
C CYS A 339 9.93 13.56 -5.42
N SER A 340 9.09 14.36 -6.08
CA SER A 340 9.44 15.73 -6.41
C SER A 340 8.22 16.67 -6.56
N ILE A 341 8.38 17.89 -6.05
CA ILE A 341 7.71 19.14 -6.46
C ILE A 341 6.30 19.40 -5.90
N MET A 342 6.22 19.80 -4.62
CA MET A 342 5.55 21.08 -4.38
C MET A 342 6.66 22.12 -4.29
N TYR A 343 6.61 23.15 -5.13
CA TYR A 343 7.33 24.38 -4.87
C TYR A 343 6.51 25.18 -3.88
N THR A 344 6.98 25.34 -2.65
CA THR A 344 6.36 26.29 -1.72
C THR A 344 7.06 27.62 -1.89
N ASN A 345 6.29 28.68 -2.08
CA ASN A 345 6.79 30.04 -2.29
C ASN A 345 6.64 30.78 -0.97
N GLN A 346 7.75 31.11 -0.31
CA GLN A 346 7.69 31.91 0.92
C GLN A 346 8.10 33.36 0.62
N GLU A 347 7.25 34.32 0.98
CA GLU A 347 7.59 35.75 0.98
C GLU A 347 8.43 36.09 2.22
N CYS A 348 9.69 36.47 2.00
CA CYS A 348 10.55 37.08 3.02
C CYS A 348 11.19 38.33 2.40
N ASP A 349 11.05 39.51 3.04
CA ASP A 349 11.62 40.79 2.58
C ASP A 349 11.35 41.16 1.11
N GLY A 350 10.20 40.75 0.56
CA GLY A 350 9.79 41.03 -0.82
C GLY A 350 10.39 40.09 -1.88
N GLU A 351 11.10 39.03 -1.49
CA GLU A 351 11.61 38.01 -2.41
C GLU A 351 10.89 36.66 -2.19
N ILE A 352 10.31 36.11 -3.26
CA ILE A 352 9.65 34.80 -3.23
C ILE A 352 10.72 33.70 -3.29
N VAL A 353 10.85 32.94 -2.21
CA VAL A 353 11.81 31.84 -2.08
C VAL A 353 11.13 30.52 -2.40
N THR A 354 11.40 29.97 -3.58
CA THR A 354 10.92 28.65 -4.01
C THR A 354 11.71 27.52 -3.33
N LEU A 355 11.03 26.62 -2.60
CA LEU A 355 11.64 25.46 -1.95
C LEU A 355 11.38 24.14 -2.71
N SER A 356 12.35 23.24 -2.79
CA SER A 356 12.21 21.89 -3.35
C SER A 356 12.18 20.79 -2.26
N PRO A 357 11.44 19.69 -2.42
CA PRO A 357 11.44 18.62 -1.43
C PRO A 357 12.81 17.93 -1.32
N ASN A 358 13.14 17.52 -0.11
CA ASN A 358 14.35 16.78 0.24
C ASN A 358 14.02 15.28 0.31
N ASP A 359 14.75 14.46 -0.44
CA ASP A 359 14.64 13.00 -0.35
C ASP A 359 15.24 12.54 0.99
N PRO A 360 14.42 12.01 1.93
CA PRO A 360 14.90 11.59 3.25
C PRO A 360 15.90 10.43 3.19
N LYS A 361 16.01 9.74 2.06
CA LYS A 361 16.92 8.60 1.86
C LYS A 361 18.34 9.03 1.49
N VAL A 362 18.56 10.29 1.12
CA VAL A 362 19.86 10.77 0.62
C VAL A 362 20.64 11.46 1.74
N GLU A 363 21.84 10.96 2.05
CA GLU A 363 22.76 11.68 2.92
C GLU A 363 23.50 12.83 2.20
N PRO A 364 23.82 13.94 2.90
CA PRO A 364 24.59 15.06 2.36
C PRO A 364 25.98 14.63 1.87
N GLY A 365 26.29 14.89 0.60
CA GLY A 365 27.60 14.60 0.01
C GLY A 365 27.72 13.23 -0.67
N ALA A 366 26.65 12.43 -0.73
CA ALA A 366 26.63 11.21 -1.53
C ALA A 366 26.69 11.54 -3.03
N SER A 367 27.62 10.90 -3.76
CA SER A 367 27.66 10.98 -5.22
C SER A 367 26.36 10.38 -5.79
N SER A 368 25.77 11.07 -6.78
CA SER A 368 24.45 10.82 -7.36
C SER A 368 24.33 9.51 -8.18
N GLY A 369 25.14 8.49 -7.88
CA GLY A 369 25.26 7.26 -8.67
C GLY A 369 24.77 5.98 -8.01
N CYS A 370 24.47 5.96 -6.70
CA CYS A 370 24.03 4.73 -6.04
C CYS A 370 22.76 4.98 -5.23
N GLY A 371 21.63 4.46 -5.73
CA GLY A 371 20.28 4.65 -5.21
C GLY A 371 20.20 4.62 -3.68
N SER A 372 19.57 5.64 -3.13
CA SER A 372 19.33 5.83 -1.71
C SER A 372 18.25 4.88 -1.21
N GLY A 373 18.66 3.95 -0.35
CA GLY A 373 17.80 2.99 0.35
C GLY A 373 17.16 3.57 1.60
N PHE A 374 16.20 2.86 2.20
CA PHE A 374 15.72 3.17 3.55
C PHE A 374 16.73 2.70 4.62
N MET A 375 17.37 1.57 4.34
CA MET A 375 18.27 0.88 5.25
C MET A 375 19.69 1.43 5.15
N LYS A 376 20.39 1.41 6.28
CA LYS A 376 21.77 1.87 6.37
C LYS A 376 22.68 0.96 5.54
N LYS A 377 23.51 1.56 4.69
CA LYS A 377 24.44 0.82 3.81
C LYS A 377 25.34 -0.14 4.59
N SER A 378 25.71 -1.25 3.96
CA SER A 378 26.58 -2.29 4.53
C SER A 378 26.02 -2.96 5.80
N THR A 379 24.70 -2.90 6.01
CA THR A 379 24.03 -3.60 7.10
C THR A 379 23.47 -4.93 6.61
N LYS A 380 23.72 -6.00 7.37
CA LYS A 380 23.17 -7.34 7.07
C LYS A 380 21.91 -7.61 7.87
N PHE A 381 20.99 -8.34 7.26
CA PHE A 381 19.70 -8.68 7.83
C PHE A 381 19.39 -10.16 7.68
N VAL A 382 18.56 -10.65 8.58
CA VAL A 382 17.90 -11.95 8.50
C VAL A 382 16.42 -11.71 8.23
N VAL A 383 15.90 -12.33 7.18
CA VAL A 383 14.48 -12.29 6.79
C VAL A 383 13.91 -13.69 6.93
N SER A 384 12.93 -13.89 7.79
CA SER A 384 12.25 -15.19 7.94
C SER A 384 11.32 -15.49 6.75
N ASN A 385 10.86 -16.74 6.64
CA ASN A 385 9.89 -17.15 5.62
C ASN A 385 8.62 -16.29 5.59
N ASP A 386 8.19 -15.84 6.77
CA ASP A 386 7.05 -14.94 6.99
C ASP A 386 7.42 -13.45 6.95
N LEU A 387 8.56 -13.09 6.34
CA LEU A 387 9.03 -11.71 6.13
C LEU A 387 9.24 -10.88 7.41
N VAL A 388 9.53 -11.51 8.54
CA VAL A 388 10.06 -10.79 9.70
C VAL A 388 11.52 -10.43 9.41
N ILE A 389 11.82 -9.13 9.47
CA ILE A 389 13.15 -8.59 9.19
C ILE A 389 13.81 -8.25 10.52
N THR A 390 15.03 -8.78 10.73
CA THR A 390 15.83 -8.48 11.91
C THR A 390 17.27 -8.16 11.51
N PRO A 391 17.95 -7.22 12.20
CA PRO A 391 19.38 -7.02 12.01
C PRO A 391 20.15 -8.31 12.32
N MET A 392 21.13 -8.63 11.48
CA MET A 392 21.90 -9.85 11.63
C MET A 392 22.81 -9.75 12.86
N SER A 393 22.59 -10.67 13.81
CA SER A 393 23.51 -10.94 14.92
C SER A 393 23.56 -12.45 15.14
N SER A 394 24.69 -12.96 15.65
CA SER A 394 24.83 -14.39 15.98
C SER A 394 23.74 -14.86 16.96
N SER A 395 23.35 -14.00 17.91
CA SER A 395 22.27 -14.29 18.86
C SER A 395 20.87 -14.36 18.21
N SER A 396 20.61 -13.56 17.16
CA SER A 396 19.33 -13.54 16.44
C SER A 396 19.08 -14.86 15.71
N ILE A 397 20.12 -15.40 15.05
CA ILE A 397 20.03 -16.65 14.27
C ILE A 397 19.82 -17.84 15.20
N ILE A 398 20.57 -17.92 16.31
CA ILE A 398 20.40 -18.99 17.32
C ILE A 398 18.99 -18.94 17.93
N GLY A 399 18.48 -17.74 18.24
CA GLY A 399 17.12 -17.55 18.72
C GLY A 399 16.06 -18.04 17.73
N LEU A 400 16.23 -17.75 16.44
CA LEU A 400 15.34 -18.20 15.37
C LEU A 400 15.36 -19.73 15.23
N LEU A 401 16.54 -20.34 15.14
CA LEU A 401 16.69 -21.79 15.03
C LEU A 401 16.07 -22.52 16.24
N LYS A 402 16.31 -22.01 17.45
CA LYS A 402 15.70 -22.54 18.67
C LYS A 402 14.18 -22.44 18.66
N LYS A 403 13.63 -21.32 18.17
CA LYS A 403 12.17 -21.13 18.04
C LYS A 403 11.56 -22.11 17.03
N MET A 404 12.28 -22.43 15.96
CA MET A 404 11.82 -23.32 14.90
C MET A 404 12.04 -24.81 15.20
N GLN A 405 12.76 -25.16 16.27
CA GLN A 405 13.10 -26.54 16.64
C GLN A 405 13.78 -27.33 15.51
N VAL A 406 14.66 -26.68 14.74
CA VAL A 406 15.37 -27.32 13.62
C VAL A 406 16.85 -27.50 13.98
N ASP A 407 17.40 -28.69 13.72
CA ASP A 407 18.83 -28.96 13.83
C ASP A 407 19.58 -28.31 12.64
N ILE A 408 20.77 -27.77 12.90
CA ILE A 408 21.59 -27.11 11.87
C ILE A 408 21.97 -28.10 10.75
N SER A 409 22.10 -29.39 11.08
CA SER A 409 22.45 -30.48 10.16
C SER A 409 21.38 -30.72 9.08
N ASP A 410 20.14 -30.28 9.32
CA ASP A 410 19.00 -30.43 8.42
C ASP A 410 18.86 -29.28 7.41
N LEU A 411 19.77 -28.31 7.45
CA LEU A 411 19.76 -27.13 6.61
C LEU A 411 20.71 -27.26 5.42
N GLN A 412 20.30 -26.72 4.28
CA GLN A 412 21.14 -26.43 3.13
C GLN A 412 21.04 -24.94 2.80
N ASP A 413 22.17 -24.32 2.50
CA ASP A 413 22.21 -22.93 2.07
C ASP A 413 22.39 -22.79 0.56
N TYR A 414 21.69 -21.83 -0.03
CA TYR A 414 21.77 -21.52 -1.46
C TYR A 414 21.94 -20.03 -1.68
N GLN A 415 22.82 -19.66 -2.60
CA GLN A 415 22.94 -18.28 -3.07
C GLN A 415 21.98 -18.07 -4.25
N LEU A 416 21.01 -17.17 -4.08
CA LEU A 416 20.01 -16.83 -5.08
C LEU A 416 20.16 -15.39 -5.55
N SER A 417 20.00 -15.18 -6.85
CA SER A 417 19.89 -13.85 -7.46
C SER A 417 18.41 -13.52 -7.64
N ILE A 418 17.91 -12.56 -6.86
CA ILE A 418 16.51 -12.14 -6.85
C ILE A 418 16.35 -10.98 -7.82
N SER A 419 15.53 -11.16 -8.87
CA SER A 419 15.15 -10.09 -9.78
C SER A 419 13.77 -9.52 -9.39
N LYS A 420 13.31 -8.54 -10.16
CA LYS A 420 11.97 -7.96 -9.99
C LYS A 420 10.85 -8.98 -10.10
N ALA A 421 11.00 -10.00 -10.95
CA ALA A 421 9.99 -11.04 -11.11
C ALA A 421 9.79 -11.84 -9.80
N GLU A 422 10.90 -12.20 -9.13
CA GLU A 422 10.87 -12.87 -7.83
C GLU A 422 10.34 -11.94 -6.73
N LEU A 423 10.67 -10.64 -6.74
CA LEU A 423 10.10 -9.68 -5.79
C LEU A 423 8.58 -9.56 -5.92
N ILE A 424 8.04 -9.51 -7.15
CA ILE A 424 6.59 -9.53 -7.39
C ILE A 424 5.98 -10.83 -6.88
N SER A 425 6.66 -11.97 -7.10
CA SER A 425 6.22 -13.27 -6.59
C SER A 425 6.18 -13.32 -5.06
N ILE A 426 7.20 -12.77 -4.38
CA ILE A 426 7.24 -12.64 -2.91
C ILE A 426 6.12 -11.72 -2.42
N LEU A 427 5.91 -10.56 -3.06
CA LEU A 427 4.82 -9.64 -2.70
C LEU A 427 3.47 -10.34 -2.75
N LYS A 428 3.17 -11.03 -3.86
CA LYS A 428 1.94 -11.83 -4.00
C LYS A 428 1.80 -12.86 -2.89
N ALA A 429 2.85 -13.66 -2.66
CA ALA A 429 2.84 -14.70 -1.64
C ALA A 429 2.64 -14.12 -0.22
N SER A 430 3.19 -12.94 0.06
CA SER A 430 3.09 -12.30 1.38
C SER A 430 1.69 -11.90 1.81
N LEU A 431 0.80 -11.67 0.86
CA LEU A 431 -0.56 -11.20 1.13
C LEU A 431 -1.53 -12.34 1.44
N ILE A 432 -1.20 -13.56 0.99
CA ILE A 432 -2.06 -14.74 1.07
C ILE A 432 -1.49 -15.86 1.94
N SER A 433 -0.19 -15.81 2.25
CA SER A 433 0.51 -16.91 2.92
C SER A 433 1.43 -16.43 4.03
N SER A 434 1.73 -17.34 4.96
CA SER A 434 2.79 -17.23 5.95
C SER A 434 4.17 -17.65 5.44
N SER A 435 4.25 -18.28 4.27
CA SER A 435 5.49 -18.86 3.71
C SER A 435 5.92 -18.12 2.45
N ALA A 436 6.01 -16.79 2.54
CA ALA A 436 6.16 -15.90 1.39
C ALA A 436 7.47 -16.10 0.62
N LEU A 437 8.59 -16.35 1.32
CA LEU A 437 9.86 -16.63 0.64
C LEU A 437 9.80 -17.95 -0.10
N THR A 438 9.29 -19.01 0.54
CA THR A 438 9.21 -20.35 -0.06
C THR A 438 8.33 -20.35 -1.31
N ILE A 439 7.15 -19.75 -1.24
CA ILE A 439 6.24 -19.67 -2.39
C ILE A 439 6.79 -18.71 -3.45
N GLY A 440 7.25 -17.53 -3.02
CA GLY A 440 7.76 -16.48 -3.91
C GLY A 440 8.98 -16.92 -4.71
N LEU A 441 9.86 -17.73 -4.12
CA LEU A 441 11.12 -18.21 -4.71
C LEU A 441 11.04 -19.65 -5.23
N SER A 442 9.86 -20.26 -5.24
CA SER A 442 9.64 -21.65 -5.68
C SER A 442 10.25 -21.96 -7.05
N ASN A 443 10.12 -21.05 -8.01
CA ASN A 443 10.70 -21.19 -9.36
C ASN A 443 12.24 -21.25 -9.36
N LEU A 444 12.91 -20.55 -8.42
CA LEU A 444 14.37 -20.64 -8.26
C LEU A 444 14.77 -21.93 -7.55
N LEU A 445 14.03 -22.32 -6.50
CA LEU A 445 14.28 -23.57 -5.76
C LEU A 445 14.08 -24.81 -6.64
N ALA A 446 13.13 -24.79 -7.58
CA ALA A 446 12.89 -25.88 -8.52
C ALA A 446 14.05 -26.12 -9.48
N LYS A 447 14.87 -25.09 -9.77
CA LYS A 447 16.05 -25.20 -10.63
C LYS A 447 17.27 -25.78 -9.91
N ILE A 448 17.22 -25.88 -8.58
CA ILE A 448 18.30 -26.46 -7.78
C ILE A 448 18.17 -27.99 -7.82
N PRO A 449 19.23 -28.71 -8.25
CA PRO A 449 19.23 -30.17 -8.27
C PRO A 449 18.79 -30.74 -6.92
N LYS A 450 18.03 -31.85 -6.93
CA LYS A 450 17.89 -32.66 -5.73
C LYS A 450 19.24 -33.33 -5.52
N GLU A 451 19.94 -32.99 -4.44
CA GLU A 451 20.99 -33.87 -3.93
C GLU A 451 20.28 -35.18 -3.56
N GLU A 452 20.45 -36.18 -4.43
CA GLU A 452 20.13 -37.57 -4.11
C GLU A 452 21.09 -37.97 -2.99
N ASN A 453 20.53 -38.29 -1.82
CA ASN A 453 21.27 -38.93 -0.74
C ASN A 453 21.76 -40.32 -1.16
#